data_AF-A0A3C1QWJ1-F1
#
_entry.id   AF-A0A3C1QWJ1-F1
#
_cell.length_a   1.000
_cell.length_b   1.000
_cell.length_c   1.000
_cell.angle_alpha   90.00
_cell.angle_beta   90.00
_cell.angle_gamma   90.00
#
_symmetry.space_group_name_H-M   'P 1'
#
loop_
_entity.id
_entity.type
_entity.pdbx_description
1 polymer ?
#
loop_
_entity_poly.entity_id
_entity_poly.type
_entity_poly.pdbx_seq_one_letter_code
_entity_poly.pdbx_strand_id
1 'polypeptide(L)' 'MIGKTLGQAELKRRHGIWIMGVKETLTGKMNLLPSTEFVLQPDQILLALGDAERIEKFRRVR' A
#
# COMPACT_ATOMS: atom_id res chain seq x y z
N MET A 1 -7.63 -3.97 -5.11
CA MET A 1 -6.66 -2.96 -5.61
C MET A 1 -5.55 -3.54 -6.49
N ILE A 2 -5.45 -4.87 -6.59
CA ILE A 2 -4.45 -5.58 -7.39
C ILE A 2 -4.46 -5.10 -8.85
N GLY A 3 -3.28 -4.97 -9.44
CA GLY A 3 -3.09 -4.55 -10.83
C GLY A 3 -3.15 -3.04 -11.07
N LYS A 4 -3.54 -2.24 -10.08
CA LYS A 4 -3.48 -0.77 -10.15
C LYS A 4 -2.11 -0.27 -9.69
N THR A 5 -1.68 0.86 -10.24
CA THR A 5 -0.55 1.60 -9.68
C THR A 5 -0.92 2.25 -8.34
N LEU A 6 0.06 2.56 -7.49
CA LEU A 6 -0.16 3.34 -6.27
C LEU A 6 -0.83 4.70 -6.57
N GLY A 7 -0.44 5.32 -7.68
CA GLY A 7 -1.05 6.54 -8.19
C GLY A 7 -2.54 6.37 -8.50
N GLN A 8 -2.93 5.28 -9.16
CA GLN A 8 -4.33 4.98 -9.47
C GLN A 8 -5.16 4.55 -8.26
N ALA A 9 -4.52 3.94 -7.25
CA ALA A 9 -5.17 3.54 -6.01
C ALA A 9 -5.52 4.75 -5.13
N GLU A 10 -4.74 5.84 -5.23
CA GLU A 10 -4.98 7.13 -4.56
C GLU A 10 -5.22 7.00 -3.05
N LEU A 11 -4.51 6.07 -2.40
CA LEU A 11 -4.75 5.64 -1.01
C LEU A 11 -4.71 6.79 0.00
N LYS A 12 -3.81 7.75 -0.20
CA LYS A 12 -3.72 8.96 0.62
C LYS A 12 -5.01 9.78 0.53
N ARG A 13 -5.53 10.01 -0.68
CA ARG A 13 -6.71 10.86 -0.90
C ARG A 13 -7.99 10.13 -0.48
N ARG A 14 -8.12 8.85 -0.81
CA ARG A 14 -9.34 8.05 -0.59
C ARG A 14 -9.46 7.51 0.84
N HIS A 15 -8.34 7.19 1.48
CA HIS A 15 -8.32 6.50 2.77
C HIS A 15 -7.47 7.21 3.84
N GLY A 16 -6.76 8.30 3.49
CA GLY A 16 -5.90 9.01 4.43
C GLY A 16 -4.63 8.24 4.80
N ILE A 17 -4.22 7.26 3.98
CA ILE A 17 -3.10 6.36 4.26
C ILE A 17 -1.98 6.57 3.25
N TRP A 18 -0.75 6.69 3.75
CA TRP A 18 0.46 6.73 2.95
C TRP A 18 1.13 5.37 2.93
N ILE A 19 1.58 4.95 1.75
CA ILE A 19 2.41 3.76 1.62
C ILE A 19 3.87 4.20 1.64
N MET A 20 4.58 3.80 2.68
CA MET A 20 6.00 4.08 2.87
C MET A 20 6.88 2.99 2.32
N GLY A 21 6.34 1.79 2.11
CA GLY A 21 7.11 0.69 1.59
C GLY A 21 6.25 -0.49 1.17
N VAL A 22 6.84 -1.34 0.35
CA VAL A 22 6.27 -2.61 -0.07
C VAL A 22 7.30 -3.70 0.13
N LYS A 23 6.92 -4.75 0.85
CA LYS A 23 7.73 -5.95 1.03
C LYS A 23 7.17 -7.07 0.18
N GLU A 24 8.02 -7.63 -0.67
CA GLU A 24 7.73 -8.86 -1.39
C GLU A 24 7.82 -10.05 -0.43
N THR A 25 6.76 -10.85 -0.34
CA THR A 25 6.71 -11.96 0.62
C THR A 25 7.66 -13.10 0.25
N LEU A 26 7.82 -13.39 -1.05
CA LEU A 26 8.63 -14.51 -1.54
C LEU A 26 10.13 -14.24 -1.42
N THR A 27 10.58 -13.04 -1.84
CA THR A 27 12.00 -12.68 -1.87
C THR A 27 12.46 -12.00 -0.59
N GLY A 28 11.51 -11.49 0.22
CA GLY A 28 11.79 -10.66 1.39
C GLY A 28 12.26 -9.24 1.04
N LYS A 29 12.38 -8.89 -0.25
CA LYS A 29 12.87 -7.60 -0.71
C LYS A 29 11.93 -6.49 -0.27
N MET A 30 12.51 -5.43 0.31
CA MET A 30 11.79 -4.23 0.72
C MET A 30 12.06 -3.11 -0.27
N ASN A 31 11.00 -2.52 -0.82
CA ASN A 31 11.05 -1.28 -1.58
C ASN A 31 10.48 -0.15 -0.72
N LEU A 32 11.35 0.73 -0.23
CA LEU A 32 10.96 1.90 0.55
C LEU A 32 10.69 3.09 -0.38
N LEU A 33 9.65 3.86 -0.05
CA LEU A 33 9.16 4.99 -0.83
C LEU A 33 8.89 4.63 -2.29
N PRO A 34 8.00 3.65 -2.54
CA PRO A 34 7.68 3.21 -3.91
C PRO A 34 7.13 4.39 -4.73
N SER A 35 7.45 4.42 -6.01
CA SER A 35 6.95 5.43 -6.93
C SER A 35 5.44 5.29 -7.16
N THR A 36 4.80 6.33 -7.68
CA THR A 36 3.38 6.30 -8.06
C THR A 36 3.07 5.24 -9.11
N GLU A 37 4.05 4.86 -9.92
CA GLU A 37 3.93 3.86 -10.97
C GLU A 37 4.10 2.42 -10.47
N PHE A 38 4.40 2.24 -9.19
CA PHE A 38 4.48 0.91 -8.60
C PHE A 38 3.13 0.19 -8.71
N VAL A 39 3.11 -0.94 -9.39
CA VAL A 39 1.91 -1.77 -9.56
C VAL A 39 1.75 -2.69 -8.35
N LEU A 40 0.60 -2.60 -7.69
CA LEU A 40 0.25 -3.47 -6.57
C LEU A 40 0.01 -4.89 -7.05
N GLN A 41 0.79 -5.84 -6.51
CA GLN A 41 0.69 -7.26 -6.84
C GLN A 41 -0.03 -8.03 -5.72
N PRO A 42 -0.59 -9.22 -6.02
CA PRO A 42 -0.94 -10.16 -4.96
C PRO A 42 0.33 -10.54 -4.16
N ASP A 43 0.14 -10.90 -2.89
CA ASP A 43 1.21 -11.42 -2.00
C ASP A 43 2.32 -10.43 -1.63
N GLN A 44 1.95 -9.16 -1.46
CA GLN A 44 2.81 -8.11 -0.93
C GLN A 44 2.32 -7.61 0.43
N ILE A 45 3.27 -7.27 1.31
CA ILE A 45 2.97 -6.57 2.55
C ILE A 45 3.22 -5.08 2.33
N LEU A 46 2.21 -4.27 2.57
CA LEU A 46 2.31 -2.81 2.49
C LEU A 46 2.66 -2.23 3.85
N LEU A 47 3.74 -1.47 3.92
CA LEU A 47 4.06 -0.64 5.07
C LEU A 47 3.30 0.69 4.93
N ALA A 48 2.29 0.87 5.76
CA ALA A 48 1.37 2.00 5.72
C ALA A 48 1.56 2.92 6.94
N LEU A 49 1.47 4.23 6.72
CA LEU A 49 1.39 5.26 7.75
C LEU A 49 0.06 6.02 7.65
N GLY A 50 -0.50 6.36 8.81
CA GLY A 50 -1.74 7.11 8.93
C GLY A 50 -2.28 7.03 10.36
N ASP A 51 -3.41 7.69 10.59
CA ASP A 51 -4.10 7.62 11.88
C ASP A 51 -4.56 6.19 12.16
N ALA A 52 -4.44 5.74 13.41
CA ALA A 52 -4.76 4.36 13.79
C ALA A 52 -6.18 3.94 13.39
N GLU A 53 -7.17 4.82 13.56
CA GLU A 53 -8.55 4.57 13.16
C GLU A 53 -8.69 4.36 11.64
N ARG A 54 -7.94 5.13 10.84
CA ARG A 54 -7.96 5.01 9.37
C ARG A 54 -7.27 3.73 8.91
N ILE A 55 -6.14 3.37 9.53
CA ILE A 55 -5.45 2.11 9.26
C ILE A 55 -6.37 0.92 9.54
N GLU A 56 -7.05 0.89 10.69
CA GLU A 56 -7.97 -0.20 11.03
C GLU A 56 -9.19 -0.25 10.09
N LYS A 57 -9.74 0.90 9.69
CA LYS A 57 -10.82 0.93 8.67
C LYS A 57 -10.34 0.36 7.34
N PHE A 58 -9.15 0.74 6.88
CA PHE A 58 -8.60 0.27 5.62
C PHE A 58 -8.27 -1.23 5.63
N ARG A 59 -7.80 -1.78 6.76
CA ARG A 59 -7.53 -3.22 6.90
C ARG A 59 -8.77 -4.10 6.66
N ARG A 60 -9.97 -3.53 6.81
CA ARG A 60 -11.25 -4.22 6.58
C ARG A 60 -11.74 -4.12 5.13
N VAL A 61 -11.13 -3.28 4.30
CA VAL A 61 -11.46 -3.14 2.88
C VAL A 61 -10.79 -4.30 2.13
N ARG A 62 -11.60 -5.28 1.69
CA ARG A 62 -11.16 -6.42 0.87
C ARG A 62 -11.07 -6.02 -0.60
#